data_AF-A0A511KJK1-F1
#
_entry.id   AF-A0A511KJK1-F1
#
_cell.length_a   1.000
_cell.length_b   1.000
_cell.length_c   1.000
_cell.angle_alpha   90.00
_cell.angle_beta   90.00
_cell.angle_gamma   90.00
#
_symmetry.space_group_name_H-M   'P 1'
#
loop_
_entity.id
_entity.type
_entity.pdbx_description
1 polymer ?
#
loop_
_entity_poly.entity_id
_entity_poly.type
_entity_poly.pdbx_seq_one_letter_code
_entity_poly.pdbx_strand_id
1 'polypeptide(L)'
;MPAGRTPAAAASALRAFARAGRPQPVATACCAPASASCSRPFTTTRMAREPAAAETPSSSSSAPSLLSRPASAPAPISERGTQLYAPSPATQHAYLSELVAPLDVPHPNLLTATLAEKALTHKSGVDKGTTYSRRERRGEPPRSPQEEGGKQGHNEKLAFIGRRVLRLHFTQFLFSRLCASHPHLLSQLLTNTALSSLSINSILDTKTLGATVGLAWRLQEGLRWRAVRGPDGEMSGLWKCRGSAVEGVIGAVYTTQGVHTTQRLFDEMIYPHLAIPNSVVKALEQATPADPVAPNIEKDVPLRAAAQA
;
A
#
# COMPACT_ATOMS: atom_id res chain seq x y z
N MET A 1 -43.32 45.24 5.87
CA MET A 1 -43.34 43.77 5.91
C MET A 1 -43.27 43.20 4.49
N PRO A 2 -42.07 42.87 3.95
CA PRO A 2 -41.95 42.06 2.75
C PRO A 2 -41.41 40.66 3.04
N ALA A 3 -41.96 39.69 2.32
CA ALA A 3 -41.81 38.25 2.51
C ALA A 3 -40.44 37.69 2.07
N GLY A 4 -39.99 36.67 2.81
CA GLY A 4 -38.73 35.96 2.61
C GLY A 4 -38.70 35.05 1.38
N ARG A 5 -37.54 35.01 0.71
CA ARG A 5 -37.19 34.03 -0.32
C ARG A 5 -36.41 32.87 0.31
N THR A 6 -36.82 31.64 0.01
CA THR A 6 -36.19 30.39 0.46
C THR A 6 -35.04 29.97 -0.48
N PRO A 7 -33.99 29.31 0.02
CA PRO A 7 -32.84 28.87 -0.77
C PRO A 7 -32.99 27.40 -1.22
N ALA A 8 -33.65 27.17 -2.35
CA ALA A 8 -33.78 25.82 -2.94
C ALA A 8 -33.34 25.74 -4.42
N ALA A 9 -32.63 26.75 -4.93
CA ALA A 9 -32.29 26.86 -6.36
C ALA A 9 -30.78 26.81 -6.69
N ALA A 10 -29.91 26.42 -5.75
CA ALA A 10 -28.45 26.43 -5.96
C ALA A 10 -27.84 25.05 -6.35
N ALA A 11 -28.63 23.98 -6.45
CA ALA A 11 -28.10 22.62 -6.64
C ALA A 11 -28.10 22.08 -8.08
N SER A 12 -28.64 22.82 -9.07
CA SER A 12 -28.81 22.31 -10.46
C SER A 12 -27.84 22.88 -11.50
N ALA A 13 -26.98 23.85 -11.16
CA ALA A 13 -26.11 24.49 -12.16
C ALA A 13 -24.74 23.80 -12.38
N LEU A 14 -24.32 22.89 -11.48
CA LEU A 14 -22.97 22.28 -11.54
C LEU A 14 -22.87 20.95 -12.32
N ARG A 15 -23.97 20.45 -12.92
CA ARG A 15 -23.95 19.22 -13.75
C ARG A 15 -23.84 19.47 -15.26
N ALA A 16 -23.85 20.72 -15.71
CA ALA A 16 -23.91 21.04 -17.15
C ALA A 16 -22.53 21.16 -17.85
N PHE A 17 -21.41 21.23 -17.12
CA PHE A 17 -20.08 21.44 -17.72
C PHE A 17 -19.23 20.18 -17.95
N ALA A 18 -19.71 18.99 -17.61
CA ALA A 18 -18.94 17.74 -17.72
C ALA A 18 -19.15 16.95 -19.04
N ARG A 19 -19.70 17.57 -20.10
CA ARG A 19 -20.00 16.87 -21.38
C ARG A 19 -19.45 17.50 -22.66
N ALA A 20 -18.70 18.60 -22.61
CA ALA A 20 -18.08 19.19 -23.79
C ALA A 20 -16.58 18.89 -23.80
N GLY A 21 -16.13 17.91 -24.60
CA GLY A 21 -14.70 17.68 -24.81
C GLY A 21 -14.26 16.26 -25.14
N ARG A 22 -15.06 15.46 -25.87
CA ARG A 22 -14.56 14.20 -26.43
C ARG A 22 -14.35 14.35 -27.95
N PRO A 23 -13.10 14.32 -28.44
CA PRO A 23 -12.85 14.32 -29.88
C PRO A 23 -13.35 13.02 -30.52
N GLN A 24 -14.05 13.17 -31.65
CA GLN A 24 -14.54 12.10 -32.52
C GLN A 24 -13.38 11.50 -33.32
N PRO A 25 -13.19 10.16 -33.36
CA PRO A 25 -12.31 9.54 -34.33
C PRO A 25 -12.97 9.50 -35.71
N VAL A 26 -12.27 10.05 -36.70
CA VAL A 26 -12.65 10.01 -38.12
C VAL A 26 -12.51 8.57 -38.62
N ALA A 27 -13.56 8.09 -39.30
CA ALA A 27 -13.65 6.75 -39.85
C ALA A 27 -12.77 6.60 -41.10
N THR A 28 -11.89 5.60 -41.11
CA THR A 28 -11.29 5.07 -42.35
C THR A 28 -11.69 3.61 -42.48
N ALA A 29 -12.51 3.35 -43.50
CA ALA A 29 -12.92 2.02 -43.91
C ALA A 29 -11.76 1.26 -44.55
N CYS A 30 -11.65 -0.05 -44.30
CA CYS A 30 -11.33 -1.08 -45.29
C CYS A 30 -11.37 -2.49 -44.66
N CYS A 31 -12.25 -3.32 -45.23
CA CYS A 31 -12.23 -4.78 -45.40
C CYS A 31 -11.95 -5.72 -44.21
N ALA A 32 -13.00 -6.41 -43.76
CA ALA A 32 -12.93 -7.67 -43.01
C ALA A 32 -12.65 -8.88 -43.93
N PRO A 33 -12.17 -9.99 -43.36
CA PRO A 33 -12.97 -11.20 -43.47
C PRO A 33 -13.22 -11.90 -42.12
N ALA A 34 -14.37 -12.55 -42.06
CA ALA A 34 -14.86 -13.39 -40.97
C ALA A 34 -14.02 -14.66 -40.78
N SER A 35 -13.93 -15.16 -39.54
CA SER A 35 -13.88 -16.60 -39.25
C SER A 35 -14.09 -16.92 -37.77
N ALA A 36 -15.21 -17.63 -37.54
CA ALA A 36 -15.42 -18.76 -36.65
C ALA A 36 -14.95 -18.73 -35.17
N SER A 37 -15.98 -18.63 -34.34
CA SER A 37 -16.13 -19.22 -33.01
C SER A 37 -15.74 -20.70 -32.98
N CYS A 38 -14.88 -21.09 -32.03
CA CYS A 38 -14.77 -22.46 -31.53
C CYS A 38 -14.30 -22.44 -30.06
N SER A 39 -15.26 -22.71 -29.18
CA SER A 39 -15.07 -23.04 -27.77
C SER A 39 -14.14 -24.26 -27.63
N ARG A 40 -13.15 -24.21 -26.72
CA ARG A 40 -12.38 -25.39 -26.31
C ARG A 40 -12.60 -25.68 -24.82
N PRO A 41 -12.97 -26.92 -24.45
CA PRO A 41 -13.02 -27.35 -23.06
C PRO A 41 -11.63 -27.71 -22.50
N PHE A 42 -11.48 -27.51 -21.19
CA PHE A 42 -10.34 -27.95 -20.40
C PHE A 42 -10.37 -29.48 -20.24
N THR A 43 -9.34 -30.17 -20.72
CA THR A 43 -9.10 -31.58 -20.42
C THR A 43 -7.89 -31.69 -19.50
N THR A 44 -8.13 -32.11 -18.27
CA THR A 44 -7.11 -32.50 -17.29
C THR A 44 -6.56 -33.88 -17.64
N THR A 45 -5.30 -33.95 -18.07
CA THR A 45 -4.57 -35.23 -18.21
C THR A 45 -3.61 -35.39 -17.04
N ARG A 46 -3.96 -36.34 -16.16
CA ARG A 46 -3.18 -36.83 -15.03
C ARG A 46 -2.21 -37.89 -15.56
N MET A 47 -0.92 -37.58 -15.64
CA MET A 47 0.11 -38.58 -15.95
C MET A 47 0.52 -39.32 -14.68
N ALA A 48 0.27 -40.62 -14.67
CA ALA A 48 0.78 -41.58 -13.71
C ALA A 48 2.29 -41.80 -13.94
N ARG A 49 3.06 -41.92 -12.86
CA ARG A 49 4.47 -42.32 -12.87
C ARG A 49 4.59 -43.60 -12.06
N GLU A 50 4.93 -44.69 -12.75
CA GLU A 50 5.28 -45.99 -12.16
C GLU A 50 6.75 -46.01 -11.68
N PRO A 51 7.10 -46.96 -10.79
CA PRO A 51 8.34 -46.96 -10.02
C PRO A 51 9.46 -47.76 -10.70
N ALA A 52 10.70 -47.38 -10.41
CA ALA A 52 11.87 -48.22 -10.68
C ALA A 52 12.66 -48.39 -9.37
N ALA A 53 12.90 -49.66 -9.04
CA ALA A 53 13.72 -50.13 -7.93
C ALA A 53 15.21 -50.00 -8.25
N ALA A 54 16.05 -49.75 -7.24
CA ALA A 54 17.21 -50.58 -6.90
C ALA A 54 18.01 -49.97 -5.73
N GLU A 55 18.09 -50.78 -4.68
CA GLU A 55 19.30 -51.17 -3.93
C GLU A 55 20.05 -50.18 -3.00
N THR A 56 20.24 -50.72 -1.79
CA THR A 56 20.96 -50.27 -0.60
C THR A 56 22.48 -50.47 -0.75
N PRO A 57 23.32 -49.87 0.13
CA PRO A 57 23.71 -50.61 1.33
C PRO A 57 23.80 -49.79 2.62
N SER A 58 23.70 -50.56 3.70
CA SER A 58 23.78 -50.28 5.13
C SER A 58 25.08 -49.68 5.64
N SER A 59 24.99 -48.86 6.68
CA SER A 59 26.01 -48.77 7.75
C SER A 59 25.38 -48.30 9.06
N SER A 60 25.66 -49.08 10.10
CA SER A 60 25.18 -49.06 11.47
C SER A 60 25.84 -48.00 12.36
N SER A 61 25.09 -47.38 13.28
CA SER A 61 25.62 -46.98 14.60
C SER A 61 24.49 -46.73 15.62
N SER A 62 24.33 -47.72 16.49
CA SER A 62 24.02 -47.71 17.93
C SER A 62 23.38 -46.49 18.59
N ALA A 63 22.23 -46.75 19.21
CA ALA A 63 21.56 -45.96 20.24
C ALA A 63 22.30 -46.00 21.60
N PRO A 64 21.94 -45.11 22.53
CA PRO A 64 21.44 -45.63 23.80
C PRO A 64 20.10 -45.02 24.23
N SER A 65 19.46 -45.79 25.10
CA SER A 65 18.06 -45.75 25.48
C SER A 65 17.79 -44.89 26.72
N LEU A 66 16.58 -44.30 26.74
CA LEU A 66 15.71 -44.02 27.88
C LEU A 66 16.05 -42.87 28.84
N LEU A 67 15.24 -41.81 28.75
CA LEU A 67 14.57 -41.23 29.92
C LEU A 67 13.15 -40.78 29.52
N SER A 68 12.19 -41.32 30.26
CA SER A 68 10.74 -41.20 30.08
C SER A 68 10.26 -39.76 30.21
N ARG A 69 9.57 -39.23 29.18
CA ARG A 69 8.89 -37.93 29.22
C ARG A 69 7.37 -38.16 29.31
N PRO A 70 6.68 -37.60 30.33
CA PRO A 70 5.26 -37.84 30.51
C PRO A 70 4.42 -37.17 29.43
N ALA A 71 3.31 -37.85 29.15
CA ALA A 71 2.31 -37.55 28.15
C ALA A 71 1.57 -36.23 28.43
N SER A 72 1.52 -35.38 27.41
CA SER A 72 0.35 -34.63 26.95
C SER A 72 0.82 -33.50 26.03
N ALA A 73 1.34 -33.85 24.85
CA ALA A 73 1.46 -32.88 23.78
C ALA A 73 0.05 -32.67 23.20
N PRO A 74 -0.54 -31.46 23.25
CA PRO A 74 -1.77 -31.21 22.53
C PRO A 74 -1.50 -31.46 21.04
N ALA A 75 -2.39 -32.22 20.40
CA ALA A 75 -2.32 -32.46 18.96
C ALA A 75 -2.12 -31.12 18.23
N PRO A 76 -1.32 -31.05 17.15
CA PRO A 76 -1.28 -29.86 16.32
C PRO A 76 -2.67 -29.67 15.74
N ILE A 77 -3.44 -28.75 16.31
CA ILE A 77 -4.70 -28.32 15.73
C ILE A 77 -4.30 -27.69 14.40
N SER A 78 -4.49 -28.47 13.33
CA SER A 78 -4.45 -27.99 11.96
C SER A 78 -5.66 -27.08 11.78
N GLU A 79 -5.60 -25.90 12.40
CA GLU A 79 -6.61 -24.86 12.33
C GLU A 79 -6.49 -24.25 10.92
N ARG A 80 -7.02 -24.99 9.94
CA ARG A 80 -7.36 -24.47 8.62
C ARG A 80 -8.41 -23.39 8.83
N GLY A 81 -7.95 -22.17 9.02
CA GLY A 81 -8.79 -21.06 9.42
C GLY A 81 -8.17 -19.72 9.08
N THR A 82 -9.03 -18.77 8.76
CA THR A 82 -8.60 -17.38 8.61
C THR A 82 -8.46 -16.75 10.00
N GLN A 83 -7.26 -16.36 10.39
CA GLN A 83 -6.99 -15.72 11.68
C GLN A 83 -7.11 -14.20 11.53
N LEU A 84 -7.94 -13.55 12.35
CA LEU A 84 -8.04 -12.09 12.40
C LEU A 84 -6.99 -11.55 13.37
N TYR A 85 -6.11 -10.69 12.86
CA TYR A 85 -5.22 -9.85 13.65
C TYR A 85 -5.90 -8.49 13.79
N ALA A 86 -6.24 -8.13 15.02
CA ALA A 86 -7.05 -6.96 15.33
C ALA A 86 -6.52 -6.25 16.58
N PRO A 87 -5.51 -5.36 16.42
CA PRO A 87 -5.16 -4.41 17.46
C PRO A 87 -6.36 -3.52 17.77
N SER A 88 -6.46 -3.06 19.03
CA SER A 88 -7.51 -2.11 19.41
C SER A 88 -7.30 -0.76 18.70
N PRO A 89 -8.35 0.04 18.44
CA PRO A 89 -8.20 1.38 17.84
C PRO A 89 -7.25 2.29 18.63
N ALA A 90 -7.24 2.17 19.97
CA ALA A 90 -6.30 2.89 20.82
C ALA A 90 -4.84 2.45 20.56
N THR A 91 -4.59 1.15 20.40
CA THR A 91 -3.28 0.61 20.02
C THR A 91 -2.85 1.11 18.64
N GLN A 92 -3.76 1.13 17.66
CA GLN A 92 -3.46 1.64 16.32
C GLN A 92 -3.12 3.13 16.32
N HIS A 93 -3.84 3.93 17.11
CA HIS A 93 -3.57 5.35 17.28
C HIS A 93 -2.23 5.61 17.96
N ALA A 94 -1.95 4.92 19.07
CA ALA A 94 -0.67 5.03 19.78
C ALA A 94 0.50 4.65 18.86
N TYR A 95 0.37 3.52 18.15
CA TYR A 95 1.36 3.07 17.18
C TYR A 95 1.60 4.09 16.07
N LEU A 96 0.55 4.64 15.46
CA LEU A 96 0.71 5.63 14.38
C LEU A 96 1.36 6.92 14.90
N SER A 97 0.98 7.36 16.09
CA SER A 97 1.54 8.56 16.73
C SER A 97 3.02 8.39 17.03
N GLU A 98 3.42 7.23 17.55
CA GLU A 98 4.82 6.88 17.79
C GLU A 98 5.62 6.82 16.48
N LEU A 99 5.06 6.17 15.46
CA LEU A 99 5.71 6.04 14.15
C LEU A 99 6.04 7.40 13.53
N VAL A 100 5.14 8.38 13.61
CA VAL A 100 5.34 9.70 13.00
C VAL A 100 5.99 10.73 13.93
N ALA A 101 6.20 10.39 15.21
CA ALA A 101 6.79 11.31 16.20
C ALA A 101 8.16 11.89 15.77
N PRO A 102 9.07 11.14 15.12
CA PRO A 102 10.37 11.69 14.69
C PRO A 102 10.27 12.84 13.68
N LEU A 103 9.14 12.97 12.98
CA LEU A 103 8.98 13.97 11.92
C LEU A 103 8.61 15.36 12.44
N ASP A 104 8.34 15.53 13.73
CA ASP A 104 7.86 16.79 14.33
C ASP A 104 6.67 17.38 13.53
N VAL A 105 5.59 16.59 13.44
CA VAL A 105 4.44 16.93 12.60
C VAL A 105 3.74 18.21 13.10
N PRO A 106 3.37 19.17 12.22
CA PRO A 106 2.83 20.46 12.66
C PRO A 106 1.48 20.37 13.38
N HIS A 107 0.63 19.39 13.00
CA HIS A 107 -0.73 19.26 13.52
C HIS A 107 -0.99 17.82 14.00
N PRO A 108 -0.35 17.37 15.11
CA PRO A 108 -0.46 15.98 15.57
C PRO A 108 -1.90 15.58 15.91
N ASN A 109 -2.72 16.53 16.36
CA ASN A 109 -4.13 16.35 16.66
C ASN A 109 -5.01 15.95 15.46
N LEU A 110 -4.55 16.18 14.22
CA LEU A 110 -5.28 15.76 13.02
C LEU A 110 -5.10 14.26 12.72
N LEU A 111 -4.12 13.59 13.33
CA LEU A 111 -3.93 12.14 13.26
C LEU A 111 -4.86 11.44 14.27
N THR A 112 -6.16 11.64 14.11
CA THR A 112 -7.17 11.11 15.03
C THR A 112 -7.15 9.58 15.13
N ALA A 113 -7.65 9.03 16.22
CA ALA A 113 -7.79 7.57 16.39
C ALA A 113 -8.59 6.91 15.25
N THR A 114 -9.61 7.59 14.74
CA THR A 114 -10.41 7.12 13.60
C THR A 114 -9.61 7.08 12.29
N LEU A 115 -8.73 8.06 12.08
CA LEU A 115 -7.83 8.08 10.93
C LEU A 115 -6.77 6.98 11.03
N ALA A 116 -6.20 6.80 12.23
CA ALA A 116 -5.23 5.74 12.51
C ALA A 116 -5.83 4.36 12.27
N GLU A 117 -7.01 4.08 12.83
CA GLU A 117 -7.76 2.84 12.59
C GLU A 117 -7.96 2.62 11.09
N LYS A 118 -8.39 3.65 10.37
CA LYS A 118 -8.65 3.56 8.93
C LYS A 118 -7.38 3.35 8.11
N ALA A 119 -6.26 4.01 8.44
CA ALA A 119 -4.99 3.87 7.75
C ALA A 119 -4.34 2.50 7.95
N LEU A 120 -4.52 1.92 9.15
CA LEU A 120 -3.94 0.65 9.57
C LEU A 120 -4.90 -0.54 9.47
N THR A 121 -6.11 -0.36 8.91
CA THR A 121 -7.04 -1.46 8.65
C THR A 121 -7.03 -1.84 7.17
N HIS A 122 -6.59 -3.06 6.87
CA HIS A 122 -6.68 -3.63 5.53
C HIS A 122 -8.11 -4.10 5.23
N LYS A 123 -8.49 -4.15 3.95
CA LYS A 123 -9.82 -4.60 3.48
C LYS A 123 -10.25 -5.96 4.03
N SER A 124 -9.30 -6.87 4.28
CA SER A 124 -9.56 -8.20 4.86
C SER A 124 -9.82 -8.18 6.37
N GLY A 125 -9.39 -7.11 7.07
CA GLY A 125 -9.58 -6.91 8.50
C GLY A 125 -10.87 -6.15 8.85
N VAL A 126 -11.63 -5.69 7.86
CA VAL A 126 -12.92 -5.01 8.09
C VAL A 126 -13.95 -6.00 8.62
N ASP A 127 -14.71 -5.56 9.62
CA ASP A 127 -15.84 -6.32 10.13
C ASP A 127 -17.00 -6.24 9.14
N LYS A 128 -17.16 -7.31 8.35
CA LYS A 128 -18.33 -7.48 7.50
C LYS A 128 -19.53 -7.71 8.42
N GLY A 129 -20.37 -6.69 8.57
CA GLY A 129 -21.52 -6.64 9.48
C GLY A 129 -22.50 -7.83 9.41
N THR A 130 -22.41 -8.69 8.38
CA THR A 130 -23.14 -9.97 8.32
C THR A 130 -22.88 -10.87 9.53
N THR A 131 -21.70 -10.77 10.13
CA THR A 131 -21.37 -11.50 11.38
C THR A 131 -22.09 -10.89 12.58
N TYR A 132 -22.22 -9.56 12.62
CA TYR A 132 -22.89 -8.83 13.70
C TYR A 132 -24.40 -9.12 13.70
N SER A 133 -25.06 -8.99 12.55
CA SER A 133 -26.51 -9.22 12.44
C SER A 133 -26.92 -10.67 12.71
N ARG A 134 -26.04 -11.64 12.44
CA ARG A 134 -26.31 -13.06 12.73
C ARG A 134 -26.13 -13.40 14.22
N ARG A 135 -25.19 -12.72 14.88
CA ARG A 135 -24.81 -12.95 16.27
C ARG A 135 -25.73 -12.24 17.25
N GLU A 136 -26.14 -11.02 16.91
CA GLU A 136 -27.17 -10.27 17.63
C GLU A 136 -28.49 -11.05 17.65
N ARG A 137 -28.86 -11.68 16.52
CA ARG A 137 -29.99 -12.63 16.46
C ARG A 137 -29.82 -13.89 17.33
N ARG A 138 -28.60 -14.24 17.73
CA ARG A 138 -28.31 -15.41 18.59
C ARG A 138 -28.16 -15.05 20.07
N GLY A 139 -28.26 -13.77 20.44
CA GLY A 139 -28.11 -13.35 21.84
C GLY A 139 -26.73 -13.66 22.44
N GLU A 140 -25.69 -13.81 21.61
CA GLU A 140 -24.35 -14.05 22.12
C GLU A 140 -23.80 -12.78 22.80
N PRO A 141 -23.01 -12.93 23.88
CA PRO A 141 -22.50 -11.80 24.63
C PRO A 141 -21.62 -10.88 23.78
N PRO A 142 -21.54 -9.58 24.14
CA PRO A 142 -20.71 -8.60 23.44
C PRO A 142 -19.26 -9.07 23.39
N ARG A 143 -18.62 -8.77 22.26
CA ARG A 143 -17.26 -9.19 21.96
C ARG A 143 -16.25 -8.60 22.94
N SER A 144 -15.11 -9.27 23.07
CA SER A 144 -13.94 -8.69 23.76
C SER A 144 -13.55 -7.35 23.11
N PRO A 145 -13.00 -6.39 23.87
CA PRO A 145 -12.58 -5.07 23.35
C PRO A 145 -11.63 -5.14 22.15
N GLN A 146 -10.92 -6.26 21.99
CA GLN A 146 -9.99 -6.51 20.90
C GLN A 146 -10.68 -6.69 19.54
N GLU A 147 -11.96 -7.09 19.52
CA GLU A 147 -12.73 -7.18 18.29
C GLU A 147 -13.45 -5.86 17.95
N GLU A 148 -13.38 -4.85 18.83
CA GLU A 148 -13.98 -3.53 18.64
C GLU A 148 -13.10 -2.70 17.69
N GLY A 149 -13.30 -2.85 16.38
CA GLY A 149 -12.56 -2.11 15.36
C GLY A 149 -12.93 -2.53 13.94
N GLY A 150 -12.37 -1.87 12.93
CA GLY A 150 -12.73 -2.09 11.53
C GLY A 150 -14.12 -1.59 11.17
N LYS A 151 -14.75 -0.78 12.03
CA LYS A 151 -16.05 -0.12 11.79
C LYS A 151 -15.87 1.13 10.92
N GLN A 152 -14.71 1.78 11.02
CA GLN A 152 -14.39 3.02 10.29
C GLN A 152 -13.98 2.79 8.82
N GLY A 153 -14.02 1.53 8.35
CA GLY A 153 -13.66 1.12 7.00
C GLY A 153 -12.22 0.63 6.90
N HIS A 154 -11.63 0.76 5.71
CA HIS A 154 -10.28 0.29 5.41
C HIS A 154 -9.47 1.37 4.67
N ASN A 155 -8.17 1.12 4.57
CA ASN A 155 -7.19 2.05 4.05
C ASN A 155 -7.17 2.23 2.52
N GLU A 156 -8.08 1.63 1.74
CA GLU A 156 -7.99 1.62 0.26
C GLU A 156 -7.95 3.03 -0.35
N LYS A 157 -8.76 3.96 0.18
CA LYS A 157 -8.76 5.37 -0.26
C LYS A 157 -7.47 6.11 0.13
N LEU A 158 -6.96 5.88 1.34
CA LEU A 158 -5.73 6.50 1.80
C LEU A 158 -4.52 5.93 1.05
N ALA A 159 -4.47 4.61 0.86
CA ALA A 159 -3.45 3.93 0.09
C ALA A 159 -3.40 4.40 -1.37
N PHE A 160 -4.56 4.65 -1.98
CA PHE A 160 -4.62 5.22 -3.32
C PHE A 160 -3.96 6.61 -3.43
N ILE A 161 -4.13 7.46 -2.42
CA ILE A 161 -3.48 8.78 -2.33
C ILE A 161 -1.99 8.57 -2.06
N GLY A 162 -1.64 7.79 -1.04
CA GLY A 162 -0.26 7.56 -0.64
C GLY A 162 0.60 6.96 -1.74
N ARG A 163 0.06 6.05 -2.58
CA ARG A 163 0.79 5.53 -3.75
C ARG A 163 1.16 6.63 -4.75
N ARG A 164 0.27 7.60 -4.98
CA ARG A 164 0.54 8.73 -5.89
C ARG A 164 1.55 9.68 -5.30
N VAL A 165 1.40 10.00 -4.02
CA VAL A 165 2.30 10.90 -3.29
C VAL A 165 3.69 10.29 -3.19
N LEU A 166 3.79 9.01 -2.89
CA LEU A 166 5.06 8.26 -2.89
C LEU A 166 5.72 8.26 -4.27
N ARG A 167 4.94 8.00 -5.34
CA ARG A 167 5.46 8.08 -6.71
C ARG A 167 5.94 9.49 -7.05
N LEU A 168 5.21 10.53 -6.64
CA LEU A 168 5.58 11.92 -6.85
C LEU A 168 6.94 12.23 -6.19
N HIS A 169 7.06 12.00 -4.88
CA HIS A 169 8.29 12.27 -4.13
C HIS A 169 9.47 11.47 -4.68
N PHE A 170 9.28 10.18 -4.98
CA PHE A 170 10.36 9.37 -5.53
C PHE A 170 10.77 9.82 -6.95
N THR A 171 9.82 10.20 -7.81
CA THR A 171 10.13 10.72 -9.15
C THR A 171 10.89 12.04 -9.06
N GLN A 172 10.46 12.94 -8.17
CA GLN A 172 11.12 14.22 -7.93
C GLN A 172 12.55 14.00 -7.40
N PHE A 173 12.71 13.09 -6.44
CA PHE A 173 14.01 12.69 -5.91
C PHE A 173 14.94 12.18 -7.02
N LEU A 174 14.48 11.22 -7.83
CA LEU A 174 15.26 10.68 -8.95
C LEU A 174 15.63 11.77 -9.95
N PHE A 175 14.70 12.67 -10.29
CA PHE A 175 14.97 13.76 -11.22
C PHE A 175 16.05 14.70 -10.67
N SER A 176 15.93 15.12 -9.40
CA SER A 176 16.88 16.04 -8.76
C SER A 176 18.31 15.50 -8.67
N ARG A 177 18.48 14.18 -8.63
CA ARG A 177 19.78 13.50 -8.50
C ARG A 177 20.35 13.06 -9.84
N LEU A 178 19.50 12.54 -10.73
CA LEU A 178 19.97 11.81 -11.92
C LEU A 178 19.81 12.60 -13.23
N CYS A 179 19.07 13.72 -13.27
CA CYS A 179 18.79 14.41 -14.54
C CYS A 179 20.07 14.90 -15.24
N ALA A 180 21.03 15.43 -14.48
CA ALA A 180 22.30 15.93 -15.00
C ALA A 180 23.37 14.84 -15.15
N SER A 181 23.44 13.91 -14.20
CA SER A 181 24.52 12.92 -14.12
C SER A 181 24.25 11.64 -14.92
N HIS A 182 23.00 11.15 -14.92
CA HIS A 182 22.64 9.86 -15.49
C HIS A 182 21.28 9.91 -16.23
N PRO A 183 21.12 10.76 -17.26
CA PRO A 183 19.84 10.96 -17.94
C PRO A 183 19.28 9.69 -18.59
N HIS A 184 20.14 8.79 -19.09
CA HIS A 184 19.72 7.52 -19.67
C HIS A 184 19.11 6.57 -18.62
N LEU A 185 19.72 6.48 -17.43
CA LEU A 185 19.21 5.66 -16.33
C LEU A 185 17.89 6.23 -15.81
N LEU A 186 17.79 7.56 -15.67
CA LEU A 186 16.54 8.23 -15.32
C LEU A 186 15.43 7.90 -16.32
N SER A 187 15.71 7.99 -17.62
CA SER A 187 14.77 7.62 -18.67
C SER A 187 14.32 6.17 -18.54
N GLN A 188 15.24 5.23 -18.28
CA GLN A 188 14.92 3.82 -18.05
C GLN A 188 14.02 3.62 -16.82
N LEU A 189 14.31 4.27 -15.69
CA LEU A 189 13.51 4.16 -14.45
C LEU A 189 12.06 4.62 -14.65
N LEU A 190 11.87 5.69 -15.45
CA LEU A 190 10.58 6.33 -15.67
C LEU A 190 9.75 5.69 -16.79
N THR A 191 10.39 5.17 -17.84
CA THR A 191 9.73 4.66 -19.05
C THR A 191 9.62 3.14 -19.11
N ASN A 192 10.46 2.39 -18.39
CA ASN A 192 10.42 0.94 -18.42
C ASN A 192 9.06 0.40 -17.95
N THR A 193 8.64 -0.67 -18.61
CA THR A 193 7.41 -1.40 -18.26
C THR A 193 7.52 -2.02 -16.86
N ALA A 194 6.37 -2.26 -16.23
CA ALA A 194 6.27 -2.79 -14.86
C ALA A 194 6.93 -4.17 -14.65
N LEU A 195 7.36 -4.85 -15.73
CA LEU A 195 8.06 -6.14 -15.67
C LEU A 195 9.56 -5.98 -15.44
N SER A 196 10.12 -4.78 -15.63
CA SER A 196 11.51 -4.50 -15.31
C SER A 196 11.66 -4.22 -13.82
N SER A 197 12.60 -4.91 -13.16
CA SER A 197 13.01 -4.63 -11.78
C SER A 197 13.60 -3.22 -11.60
N LEU A 198 14.04 -2.60 -12.70
CA LEU A 198 14.49 -1.22 -12.76
C LEU A 198 13.35 -0.23 -12.93
N SER A 199 12.09 -0.66 -13.08
CA SER A 199 10.98 0.29 -13.21
C SER A 199 10.61 0.88 -11.84
N ILE A 200 10.24 2.17 -11.83
CA ILE A 200 9.69 2.83 -10.64
C ILE A 200 8.48 2.06 -10.05
N ASN A 201 7.71 1.40 -10.91
CA ASN A 201 6.55 0.59 -10.50
C ASN A 201 6.96 -0.65 -9.71
N SER A 202 8.08 -1.27 -10.07
CA SER A 202 8.59 -2.47 -9.38
C SER A 202 9.18 -2.12 -8.01
N ILE A 203 9.94 -1.01 -7.93
CA ILE A 203 10.52 -0.51 -6.68
C ILE A 203 9.42 -0.11 -5.69
N LEU A 204 8.37 0.56 -6.17
CA LEU A 204 7.21 0.98 -5.38
C LEU A 204 6.07 -0.04 -5.39
N ASP A 205 6.32 -1.30 -5.77
CA ASP A 205 5.29 -2.33 -5.71
C ASP A 205 4.83 -2.53 -4.26
N THR A 206 3.52 -2.68 -4.07
CA THR A 206 2.93 -2.79 -2.74
C THR A 206 3.53 -3.97 -1.95
N LYS A 207 3.86 -5.10 -2.58
CA LYS A 207 4.49 -6.23 -1.84
C LYS A 207 5.92 -5.89 -1.46
N THR A 208 6.69 -5.28 -2.35
CA THR A 208 8.06 -4.82 -2.08
C THR A 208 8.08 -3.84 -0.92
N LEU A 209 7.20 -2.83 -0.94
CA LEU A 209 7.04 -1.87 0.16
C LEU A 209 6.71 -2.55 1.48
N GLY A 210 5.86 -3.58 1.47
CA GLY A 210 5.52 -4.31 2.69
C GLY A 210 6.62 -5.25 3.20
N ALA A 211 7.48 -5.74 2.30
CA ALA A 211 8.62 -6.58 2.63
C ALA A 211 9.79 -5.75 3.19
N THR A 212 9.95 -4.50 2.73
CA THR A 212 11.02 -3.61 3.19
C THR A 212 10.53 -2.56 4.17
N VAL A 213 9.92 -1.47 3.70
CA VAL A 213 9.47 -0.31 4.52
C VAL A 213 8.51 -0.76 5.61
N GLY A 214 7.51 -1.57 5.25
CA GLY A 214 6.51 -2.05 6.20
C GLY A 214 7.07 -3.03 7.24
N LEU A 215 8.15 -3.75 6.93
CA LEU A 215 8.88 -4.56 7.90
C LEU A 215 9.72 -3.67 8.82
N ALA A 216 10.46 -2.72 8.27
CA ALA A 216 11.28 -1.76 9.03
C ALA A 216 10.45 -0.96 10.03
N TRP A 217 9.23 -0.55 9.63
CA TRP A 217 8.29 0.15 10.51
C TRP A 217 7.60 -0.77 11.51
N ARG A 218 7.72 -2.10 11.39
CA ARG A 218 7.01 -3.09 12.22
C ARG A 218 5.49 -3.00 12.14
N LEU A 219 4.95 -2.73 10.94
CA LEU A 219 3.50 -2.50 10.74
C LEU A 219 2.58 -3.62 11.23
N GLN A 220 3.08 -4.85 11.38
CA GLN A 220 2.31 -5.95 11.97
C GLN A 220 1.74 -5.66 13.36
N GLU A 221 2.33 -4.74 14.12
CA GLU A 221 1.91 -4.41 15.49
C GLU A 221 0.66 -3.52 15.53
N GLY A 222 0.54 -2.60 14.56
CA GLY A 222 -0.64 -1.73 14.41
C GLY A 222 -1.64 -2.21 13.36
N LEU A 223 -1.30 -3.18 12.52
CA LEU A 223 -2.11 -3.60 11.37
C LEU A 223 -3.30 -4.49 11.77
N ARG A 224 -4.51 -4.06 11.42
CA ARG A 224 -5.71 -4.90 11.44
C ARG A 224 -5.91 -5.58 10.09
N TRP A 225 -5.81 -6.91 10.06
CA TRP A 225 -5.94 -7.70 8.83
C TRP A 225 -6.29 -9.16 9.14
N ARG A 226 -6.78 -9.88 8.12
CA ARG A 226 -7.07 -11.30 8.21
C ARG A 226 -6.03 -12.10 7.45
N ALA A 227 -5.31 -12.96 8.15
CA ALA A 227 -4.33 -13.87 7.58
C ALA A 227 -5.04 -15.06 6.91
N VAL A 228 -4.50 -15.45 5.76
CA VAL A 228 -4.89 -16.68 5.06
C VAL A 228 -3.72 -17.64 5.19
N ARG A 229 -3.94 -18.77 5.88
CA ARG A 229 -2.94 -19.82 5.99
C ARG A 229 -3.07 -20.77 4.80
N GLY A 230 -1.95 -21.09 4.17
CA GLY A 230 -1.88 -22.11 3.12
C GLY A 230 -2.06 -23.53 3.69
N PRO A 231 -2.10 -24.56 2.82
CA PRO A 231 -2.12 -25.97 3.23
C PRO A 231 -0.98 -26.34 4.18
N ASP A 232 0.19 -25.71 3.98
CA ASP A 232 1.42 -25.92 4.74
C ASP A 232 1.48 -25.08 6.03
N GLY A 233 0.42 -24.33 6.35
CA GLY A 233 0.35 -23.47 7.53
C GLY A 233 1.03 -22.11 7.38
N GLU A 234 1.71 -21.84 6.26
CA GLU A 234 2.36 -20.56 6.01
C GLU A 234 1.37 -19.40 5.93
N MET A 235 1.69 -18.28 6.61
CA MET A 235 0.89 -17.07 6.58
C MET A 235 1.10 -16.31 5.27
N SER A 236 0.10 -16.34 4.39
CA SER A 236 0.12 -15.61 3.13
C SER A 236 -0.48 -14.20 3.27
N GLY A 237 -0.03 -13.28 2.43
CA GLY A 237 -0.65 -11.96 2.26
C GLY A 237 -0.16 -10.85 3.21
N LEU A 238 0.70 -11.16 4.19
CA LEU A 238 1.22 -10.17 5.14
C LEU A 238 1.93 -9.01 4.44
N TRP A 239 2.83 -9.29 3.48
CA TRP A 239 3.56 -8.25 2.76
C TRP A 239 2.63 -7.31 1.99
N LYS A 240 1.59 -7.86 1.35
CA LYS A 240 0.58 -7.02 0.67
C LYS A 240 -0.17 -6.12 1.66
N CYS A 241 -0.55 -6.65 2.82
CA CYS A 241 -1.27 -5.88 3.82
C CYS A 241 -0.39 -4.79 4.45
N ARG A 242 0.88 -5.10 4.76
CA ARG A 242 1.87 -4.11 5.23
C ARG A 242 2.10 -3.02 4.21
N GLY A 243 2.35 -3.36 2.95
CA GLY A 243 2.59 -2.34 1.92
C GLY A 243 1.37 -1.46 1.67
N SER A 244 0.17 -2.04 1.68
CA SER A 244 -1.06 -1.24 1.62
C SER A 244 -1.21 -0.31 2.82
N ALA A 245 -0.71 -0.71 4.00
CA ALA A 245 -0.69 0.14 5.18
C ALA A 245 0.42 1.22 5.13
N VAL A 246 1.60 0.94 4.55
CA VAL A 246 2.60 1.98 4.22
C VAL A 246 1.95 3.05 3.35
N GLU A 247 1.33 2.65 2.24
CA GLU A 247 0.59 3.57 1.37
C GLU A 247 -0.54 4.30 2.14
N GLY A 248 -1.26 3.59 3.02
CA GLY A 248 -2.32 4.17 3.86
C GLY A 248 -1.83 5.25 4.82
N VAL A 249 -0.69 5.02 5.49
CA VAL A 249 -0.05 5.97 6.41
C VAL A 249 0.43 7.20 5.66
N ILE A 250 1.11 7.02 4.52
CA ILE A 250 1.55 8.14 3.66
C ILE A 250 0.34 8.97 3.23
N GLY A 251 -0.75 8.32 2.81
CA GLY A 251 -1.99 8.99 2.47
C GLY A 251 -2.58 9.79 3.64
N ALA A 252 -2.60 9.22 4.84
CA ALA A 252 -3.08 9.89 6.04
C ALA A 252 -2.25 11.13 6.39
N VAL A 253 -0.91 11.01 6.39
CA VAL A 253 0.02 12.12 6.64
C VAL A 253 -0.16 13.20 5.58
N TYR A 254 -0.22 12.85 4.29
CA TYR A 254 -0.43 13.84 3.24
C TYR A 254 -1.75 14.61 3.40
N THR A 255 -2.85 13.91 3.71
CA THR A 255 -4.16 14.57 3.84
C THR A 255 -4.31 15.44 5.08
N THR A 256 -3.47 15.25 6.10
CA THR A 256 -3.56 15.99 7.38
C THR A 256 -2.44 16.99 7.58
N GLN A 257 -1.22 16.64 7.16
CA GLN A 257 0.00 17.41 7.38
C GLN A 257 0.55 18.06 6.10
N GLY A 258 -0.01 17.74 4.94
CA GLY A 258 0.38 18.32 3.66
C GLY A 258 1.63 17.72 3.00
N VAL A 259 2.07 18.37 1.92
CA VAL A 259 3.14 17.86 1.04
C VAL A 259 4.53 17.94 1.68
N HIS A 260 4.83 19.00 2.45
CA HIS A 260 6.15 19.18 3.06
C HIS A 260 6.45 18.09 4.09
N THR A 261 5.49 17.79 4.95
CA THR A 261 5.62 16.71 5.95
C THR A 261 5.76 15.35 5.28
N THR A 262 5.02 15.11 4.21
CA THR A 262 5.14 13.84 3.46
C THR A 262 6.47 13.71 2.71
N GLN A 263 7.05 14.81 2.24
CA GLN A 263 8.41 14.83 1.68
C GLN A 263 9.43 14.44 2.75
N ARG A 264 9.35 15.01 3.96
CA ARG A 264 10.22 14.62 5.09
C ARG A 264 10.05 13.16 5.48
N LEU A 265 8.80 12.69 5.58
CA LEU A 265 8.50 11.26 5.79
C LEU A 265 9.18 10.39 4.71
N PHE A 266 9.16 10.84 3.45
CA PHE A 266 9.81 10.13 2.36
C PHE A 266 11.33 10.08 2.55
N ASP A 267 11.97 11.22 2.75
CA ASP A 267 13.43 11.34 2.85
C ASP A 267 13.99 10.63 4.10
N GLU A 268 13.35 10.82 5.25
CA GLU A 268 13.84 10.35 6.55
C GLU A 268 13.46 8.88 6.85
N MET A 269 12.29 8.41 6.40
CA MET A 269 11.73 7.13 6.85
C MET A 269 11.42 6.11 5.75
N ILE A 270 11.24 6.52 4.50
CA ILE A 270 10.87 5.60 3.41
C ILE A 270 12.10 5.27 2.56
N TYR A 271 12.76 6.30 2.05
CA TYR A 271 13.91 6.17 1.16
C TYR A 271 15.01 5.23 1.70
N PRO A 272 15.41 5.30 3.00
CA PRO A 272 16.43 4.41 3.55
C PRO A 272 16.08 2.92 3.52
N HIS A 273 14.80 2.58 3.31
CA HIS A 273 14.29 1.21 3.34
C HIS A 273 13.73 0.76 1.98
N LEU A 274 13.87 1.55 0.91
CA LEU A 274 13.44 1.12 -0.42
C LEU A 274 14.40 0.05 -0.98
N ALA A 275 13.85 -0.98 -1.62
CA ALA A 275 14.62 -1.98 -2.35
C ALA A 275 15.09 -1.43 -3.70
N ILE A 276 16.02 -0.48 -3.69
CA ILE A 276 16.55 0.16 -4.89
C ILE A 276 17.62 -0.75 -5.51
N PRO A 277 17.57 -1.05 -6.82
CA PRO A 277 18.62 -1.83 -7.49
C PRO A 277 20.01 -1.21 -7.32
N ASN A 278 21.04 -2.04 -7.10
CA ASN A 278 22.41 -1.58 -6.82
C ASN A 278 22.99 -0.63 -7.89
N SER A 279 22.59 -0.80 -9.16
CA SER A 279 23.00 0.11 -10.24
C SER A 279 22.47 1.52 -10.03
N VAL A 280 21.23 1.65 -9.54
CA VAL A 280 20.59 2.94 -9.24
C VAL A 280 21.18 3.53 -7.97
N VAL A 281 21.44 2.72 -6.93
CA VAL A 281 22.11 3.19 -5.70
C VAL A 281 23.47 3.81 -6.02
N LYS A 282 24.32 3.10 -6.79
CA LYS A 282 25.63 3.63 -7.21
C LYS A 282 25.52 4.94 -7.98
N ALA A 283 24.55 5.05 -8.88
CA ALA A 283 24.31 6.29 -9.63
C ALA A 283 23.84 7.44 -8.72
N LEU A 284 23.03 7.16 -7.70
CA LEU A 284 22.57 8.14 -6.72
C LEU A 284 23.68 8.62 -5.78
N GLU A 285 24.64 7.76 -5.46
CA GLU A 285 25.84 8.09 -4.67
C GLU A 285 26.84 8.92 -5.48
N GLN A 286 27.01 8.60 -6.77
CA GLN A 286 27.88 9.34 -7.69
C GLN A 286 27.29 10.68 -8.13
N ALA A 287 25.96 10.82 -8.08
CA ALA A 287 25.32 12.09 -8.30
C ALA A 287 25.68 13.06 -7.17
N THR A 288 26.50 14.05 -7.47
CA THR A 288 26.66 15.21 -6.58
C THR A 288 25.27 15.78 -6.32
N PRO A 289 24.89 16.09 -5.06
CA PRO A 289 23.68 16.88 -4.82
C PRO A 289 23.77 18.10 -5.73
N ALA A 290 22.76 18.28 -6.60
CA ALA A 290 22.64 19.54 -7.33
C ALA A 290 22.72 20.63 -6.26
N ASP A 291 23.70 21.54 -6.40
CA ASP A 291 23.76 22.70 -5.52
C ASP A 291 22.36 23.30 -5.47
N PRO A 292 21.84 23.62 -4.27
CA PRO A 292 20.52 24.24 -4.17
C PRO A 292 20.57 25.42 -5.12
N VAL A 293 19.82 25.33 -6.23
CA VAL A 293 19.70 26.43 -7.18
C VAL A 293 19.14 27.54 -6.32
N ALA A 294 20.02 28.45 -5.91
CA ALA A 294 19.63 29.58 -5.10
C ALA A 294 18.48 30.19 -5.89
N PRO A 295 17.28 30.31 -5.31
CA PRO A 295 16.20 30.94 -6.04
C PRO A 295 16.78 32.27 -6.48
N ASN A 296 16.91 32.47 -7.78
CA ASN A 296 17.12 33.78 -8.36
C ASN A 296 15.82 34.51 -8.03
N ILE A 297 15.72 34.97 -6.78
CA ILE A 297 14.81 36.01 -6.37
C ILE A 297 15.37 37.19 -7.14
N GLU A 298 14.87 37.38 -8.37
CA GLU A 298 14.95 38.64 -9.08
C GLU A 298 14.44 39.69 -8.09
N LYS A 299 15.40 40.30 -7.39
CA LYS A 299 15.17 41.54 -6.69
C LYS A 299 14.74 42.53 -7.76
N ASP A 300 13.62 43.19 -7.50
CA ASP A 300 13.20 44.43 -8.15
C ASP A 300 12.62 44.31 -9.56
N VAL A 301 11.37 43.86 -9.64
CA VAL A 301 10.40 44.62 -10.45
C VAL A 301 9.70 45.59 -9.51
N PRO A 302 10.11 46.88 -9.46
CA PRO A 302 9.39 47.86 -8.66
C PRO A 302 7.96 47.97 -9.19
N LEU A 303 7.01 47.70 -8.30
CA LEU A 303 5.60 48.09 -8.45
C LEU A 303 5.56 49.61 -8.66
N ARG A 304 5.66 50.05 -9.92
CA ARG A 304 5.36 51.42 -10.31
C ARG A 304 3.92 51.69 -9.91
N ALA A 305 3.79 52.53 -8.88
CA ALA A 305 2.55 53.15 -8.48
C ALA A 305 1.89 53.78 -9.70
N ALA A 306 0.78 53.18 -10.14
CA ALA A 306 -0.18 53.85 -11.00
C ALA A 306 -1.02 54.77 -10.11
N ALA A 307 -0.46 55.94 -9.81
CA ALA A 307 -1.22 57.15 -9.57
C ALA A 307 -1.22 57.96 -10.87
N GLN A 308 -2.33 58.69 -11.12
CA GLN A 308 -2.74 59.40 -12.36
C GLN A 308 -3.69 58.52 -13.22
N ALA A 309 -4.96 58.85 -13.44
CA ALA A 309 -5.71 60.11 -13.32
C ALA A 309 -7.18 59.83 -12.96
#